data_AF-A0A3T0M154-F1
#
_entry.id   AF-A0A3T0M154-F1
#
_cell.length_a   1.000
_cell.length_b   1.000
_cell.length_c   1.000
_cell.angle_alpha   90.00
_cell.angle_beta   90.00
_cell.angle_gamma   90.00
#
_symmetry.space_group_name_H-M   'P 1'
#
loop_
_entity.id
_entity.type
_entity.pdbx_description
1 polymer ?
#
loop_
_entity_poly.entity_id
_entity_poly.type
_entity_poly.pdbx_seq_one_letter_code
_entity_poly.pdbx_strand_id
1 'polypeptide(L)' 'MFIVSILAVLSFSITLCIVEIPKMLKENLHRELWTFSILLALGTVLAILKSLNVKIPNPSDFIAWVYSPLTNIIKSLLE' A
#
# COMPACT_ATOMS: atom_id res chain seq x y z
N MET A 1 -2.15 -13.22 14.83
CA MET A 1 -1.83 -14.33 13.90
C MET A 1 -1.39 -13.75 12.55
N PHE A 2 -0.12 -13.34 12.43
CA PHE A 2 0.43 -12.72 11.22
C PHE A 2 0.31 -13.61 9.97
N ILE A 3 0.36 -14.92 10.18
CA ILE A 3 0.19 -15.97 9.17
C ILE A 3 -1.17 -15.88 8.47
N VAL A 4 -2.27 -15.64 9.21
CA VAL A 4 -3.62 -15.58 8.62
C VAL A 4 -3.75 -14.37 7.69
N SER A 5 -3.22 -13.21 8.09
CA SER A 5 -3.22 -12.00 7.26
C SER A 5 -2.39 -12.19 5.99
N ILE A 6 -1.22 -12.82 6.09
CA ILE A 6 -0.38 -13.12 4.92
C ILE A 6 -1.10 -14.07 3.96
N LEU A 7 -1.71 -15.13 4.49
CA LEU A 7 -2.46 -16.11 3.68
C LEU A 7 -3.63 -15.46 2.93
N ALA A 8 -4.38 -14.58 3.61
CA ALA A 8 -5.51 -13.86 3.02
C ALA A 8 -5.05 -12.93 1.89
N VAL A 9 -3.99 -12.15 2.12
CA VAL A 9 -3.42 -11.24 1.11
C VAL A 9 -2.89 -12.00 -0.09
N LEU A 10 -2.20 -13.13 0.14
CA LEU A 10 -1.65 -13.95 -0.93
C LEU A 10 -2.77 -14.59 -1.77
N SER A 11 -3.80 -15.14 -1.12
CA SER A 11 -4.97 -15.70 -1.79
C SER A 11 -5.69 -14.66 -2.65
N PHE A 12 -5.93 -13.47 -2.09
CA PHE A 12 -6.55 -12.36 -2.83
C PHE A 12 -5.71 -11.92 -4.03
N SER A 13 -4.40 -11.81 -3.86
CA SER A 13 -3.48 -11.41 -4.95
C SER A 13 -3.45 -12.44 -6.08
N ILE A 14 -3.50 -13.74 -5.74
CA ILE A 14 -3.59 -14.83 -6.72
C ILE A 14 -4.91 -14.76 -7.50
N THR A 15 -6.03 -14.57 -6.81
CA THR A 15 -7.34 -14.39 -7.46
C THR A 15 -7.33 -13.22 -8.43
N LEU A 16 -6.79 -12.06 -8.02
CA LEU A 16 -6.66 -10.90 -8.90
C LEU A 16 -5.82 -11.22 -10.14
N CYS A 17 -4.65 -11.84 -9.96
CA CYS A 17 -3.80 -12.27 -11.08
C CYS A 17 -4.55 -13.17 -12.07
N ILE A 18 -5.30 -14.16 -11.58
CA ILE A 18 -6.04 -15.10 -12.46
C ILE A 18 -7.15 -14.39 -13.24
N VAL A 19 -7.74 -13.31 -12.72
CA VAL A 19 -8.82 -12.56 -13.39
C VAL A 19 -8.26 -11.49 -14.32
N GLU A 20 -7.32 -10.66 -13.84
CA GLU A 20 -6.79 -9.51 -14.57
C GLU A 20 -5.78 -9.93 -15.66
N ILE A 21 -4.82 -10.81 -15.36
CA ILE A 21 -3.75 -11.17 -16.31
C ILE A 21 -4.29 -11.72 -17.64
N PRO A 22 -5.20 -12.71 -17.68
CA PRO A 22 -5.69 -13.23 -18.97
C PRO A 22 -6.51 -12.18 -19.72
N LYS A 23 -7.24 -11.32 -19.01
CA LYS A 23 -7.99 -10.22 -19.62
C LYS A 23 -7.05 -9.22 -20.31
N MET A 24 -5.97 -8.84 -19.63
CA MET A 24 -4.97 -7.89 -20.15
C MET A 24 -4.13 -8.48 -21.27
N LEU A 25 -3.79 -9.77 -21.19
CA LEU A 25 -3.07 -10.49 -22.23
C LEU A 25 -3.90 -10.60 -23.51
N LYS A 26 -5.21 -10.87 -23.38
CA LYS A 26 -6.14 -10.94 -24.52
C LYS A 26 -6.24 -9.61 -25.28
N GLU A 27 -6.19 -8.49 -24.57
CA GLU A 27 -6.24 -7.14 -25.11
C GLU A 27 -4.85 -6.58 -25.52
N ASN A 28 -3.77 -7.38 -25.42
CA ASN A 28 -2.37 -6.96 -25.66
C ASN A 28 -1.94 -5.71 -24.85
N LEU A 29 -2.53 -5.51 -23.66
CA LEU A 29 -2.30 -4.36 -22.80
C LEU A 29 -1.04 -4.54 -21.93
N HIS A 30 0.13 -4.64 -22.56
CA HIS A 30 1.40 -4.87 -21.86
C HIS A 30 1.76 -3.76 -20.85
N ARG A 31 1.42 -2.49 -21.16
CA ARG A 31 1.69 -1.35 -20.27
C ARG A 31 0.84 -1.39 -19.01
N GLU A 32 -0.42 -1.80 -19.14
CA GLU A 32 -1.29 -1.96 -17.99
C GLU A 32 -0.86 -3.15 -17.15
N LEU A 33 -0.47 -4.26 -17.78
CA LEU A 33 -0.02 -5.46 -17.08
C LEU A 33 1.19 -5.17 -16.19
N TRP A 34 2.12 -4.36 -16.69
CA TRP A 34 3.24 -3.85 -15.91
C TRP A 34 2.80 -2.99 -14.72
N THR A 35 1.86 -2.07 -14.94
CA THR A 35 1.34 -1.18 -13.89
C THR A 35 0.59 -1.97 -12.81
N PHE A 36 -0.26 -2.92 -13.21
CA PHE A 36 -0.97 -3.84 -12.32
C PHE A 36 0.00 -4.67 -11.50
N SER A 37 1.00 -5.28 -12.14
CA SER A 37 1.98 -6.12 -11.45
C SER A 37 2.79 -5.34 -10.42
N ILE A 38 3.26 -4.13 -10.76
CA ILE A 38 3.95 -3.25 -9.81
C ILE A 38 3.05 -2.88 -8.63
N LEU A 39 1.81 -2.47 -8.91
CA LEU A 39 0.89 -2.02 -7.87
C LEU A 39 0.49 -3.17 -6.94
N LEU A 40 0.24 -4.35 -7.51
CA LEU A 40 -0.04 -5.57 -6.76
C LEU A 40 1.15 -5.95 -5.89
N ALA A 41 2.35 -6.01 -6.46
CA ALA A 41 3.58 -6.34 -5.72
C ALA A 41 3.84 -5.35 -4.58
N LEU A 42 3.70 -4.04 -4.82
CA LEU A 42 3.80 -3.01 -3.79
C LEU A 42 2.80 -3.25 -2.66
N GLY A 43 1.52 -3.45 -2.99
CA GLY A 43 0.47 -3.72 -2.01
C GLY A 43 0.75 -4.99 -1.20
N THR A 44 1.23 -6.04 -1.85
CA THR A 44 1.55 -7.32 -1.19
C THR A 44 2.72 -7.14 -0.21
N VAL A 45 3.80 -6.49 -0.65
CA VAL A 45 4.99 -6.22 0.19
C VAL A 45 4.63 -5.33 1.38
N LEU A 46 3.85 -4.26 1.15
CA LEU A 46 3.35 -3.37 2.21
C LEU A 46 2.50 -4.14 3.23
N ALA A 47 1.59 -4.99 2.78
CA ALA A 47 0.75 -5.80 3.65
C ALA A 47 1.58 -6.81 4.46
N ILE A 48 2.59 -7.43 3.86
CA ILE A 48 3.53 -8.33 4.54
C ILE A 48 4.31 -7.56 5.59
N LEU A 49 4.97 -6.44 5.26
CA LEU A 49 5.72 -5.62 6.22
C LEU A 49 4.83 -5.18 7.41
N LYS A 50 3.59 -4.76 7.12
CA LYS A 50 2.62 -4.39 8.17
C LYS A 50 2.27 -5.58 9.05
N SER A 51 2.14 -6.78 8.47
CA SER A 51 1.94 -8.03 9.22
C SER A 51 3.16 -8.37 10.08
N LEU A 52 4.39 -8.14 9.60
CA LEU A 52 5.61 -8.33 10.39
C LEU A 52 5.81 -7.26 11.50
N ASN A 53 4.83 -6.37 11.72
CA ASN A 53 4.93 -5.25 12.65
C ASN A 53 6.12 -4.31 12.36
N VAL A 54 6.61 -4.32 11.11
CA VAL A 54 7.63 -3.36 10.69
C VAL A 54 6.99 -1.98 10.75
N LYS A 55 7.66 -1.06 11.45
CA LYS A 55 7.21 0.32 11.64
C LYS A 55 7.37 1.07 10.32
N ILE A 56 6.43 0.88 9.40
CA ILE A 56 6.32 1.68 8.19
C ILE A 56 5.83 3.06 8.64
N PRO A 57 6.60 4.15 8.42
CA PRO A 57 6.12 5.49 8.73
C PRO A 57 4.82 5.71 7.97
N ASN A 58 3.75 6.00 8.70
CA ASN A 58 2.45 6.18 8.10
C ASN A 58 2.49 7.50 7.30
N PRO A 59 1.79 7.64 6.16
CA PRO A 59 1.72 8.93 5.47
C PRO A 59 1.20 10.05 6.39
N SER A 60 0.37 9.68 7.37
CA SER A 60 -0.07 10.59 8.44
C SER A 60 1.06 11.14 9.30
N ASP A 61 2.13 10.38 9.55
CA ASP A 61 3.30 10.86 10.29
C ASP A 61 4.08 11.87 9.46
N PHE A 62 4.17 11.64 8.14
CA PHE A 62 4.76 12.60 7.21
C PHE A 62 3.94 13.89 7.13
N ILE A 63 2.61 13.77 7.03
CA ILE A 63 1.70 14.91 7.08
C ILE A 63 1.85 15.63 8.43
N ALA A 64 1.88 14.92 9.56
CA ALA A 64 2.09 15.52 10.86
C ALA A 64 3.43 16.27 10.96
N TRP A 65 4.50 15.76 10.34
CA TRP A 65 5.79 16.46 10.26
C TRP A 65 5.70 17.75 9.43
N VAL A 66 5.05 17.71 8.26
CA VAL A 66 4.83 18.89 7.41
C VAL A 66 3.97 19.95 8.11
N TYR A 67 2.96 19.53 8.87
CA TYR A 67 2.04 20.42 9.59
C TYR A 67 2.55 20.80 10.99
N SER A 68 3.61 20.17 11.49
CA SER A 68 4.26 20.49 12.77
C SER A 68 4.57 21.99 12.95
N PRO A 69 5.19 22.69 11.97
CA PRO A 69 5.41 24.14 12.08
C PRO A 69 4.10 24.93 12.22
N LEU A 70 3.04 24.54 11.51
CA LEU A 70 1.73 25.19 11.61
C LEU A 70 1.10 24.97 12.99
N THR A 71 1.19 23.75 13.53
CA THR A 71 0.69 23.46 14.89
C THR A 71 1.41 24.25 15.97
N ASN A 72 2.70 24.54 15.80
CA ASN A 72 3.46 25.38 16.74
C ASN A 72 3.02 26.86 16.66
N ILE A 73 2.76 27.38 15.46
CA ILE A 73 2.25 28.74 15.26
C ILE A 73 0.85 28.89 15.87
N ILE A 74 -0.04 27.91 15.63
CA ILE A 74 -1.39 27.90 16.18
C ILE A 74 -1.36 27.82 17.71
N LYS A 75 -0.51 26.96 18.29
CA LYS A 75 -0.33 26.90 19.75
C LYS A 75 0.15 28.23 20.32
N SER A 76 1.15 28.85 19.69
CA SER A 76 1.69 30.15 20.11
C SER A 76 0.72 31.33 19.96
N LEU A 77 -0.34 31.20 19.17
CA LEU A 77 -1.39 32.22 19.02
C LEU A 77 -2.58 32.00 19.97
N LEU A 78 -2.70 30.78 20.50
CA LEU A 78 -3.78 30.38 21.42
C LEU A 78 -3.37 30.54 22.91
N GLU A 79 -2.07 30.54 23.20
CA GLU A 79 -1.47 31.01 24.46
C GLU A 79 -1.34 32.54 24.49
#